data_AF-A0A2E5B8K7-F1
#
_entry.id   AF-A0A2E5B8K7-F1
#
_cell.length_a   1.000
_cell.length_b   1.000
_cell.length_c   1.000
_cell.angle_alpha   90.00
_cell.angle_beta   90.00
_cell.angle_gamma   90.00
#
_symmetry.space_group_name_H-M   'P 1'
#
loop_
_entity.id
_entity.type
_entity.pdbx_description
1 polymer ?
#
loop_
_entity_poly.entity_id
_entity_poly.type
_entity_poly.pdbx_seq_one_letter_code
_entity_poly.pdbx_strand_id
1 'polypeptide(L)'
;MADRKPIVYISGYPQELADSDRISGVPYSRQTVSATAPSNPATGDIWLDTNGNILKVYTGSAWTEPTEDLSAAVVAASAPSNPTNGLLWFDTTTNQLKVYISSTSQWELAESQTYVSGTTPSSPLAGEFWWDTTNERLKIYTGSAWDEVGHKTFSSSTPPTSGMVEGDWWYNSVSGAFSMYIAGSLNTWLIVSSGGGSGGGGSISDILAFS
;
A
#
# COMPACT_ATOMS: atom_id res chain seq x y z
N MET A 1 -19.20 -31.57 -28.82
CA MET A 1 -18.16 -31.58 -29.88
C MET A 1 -17.28 -32.79 -29.63
N ALA A 2 -16.80 -33.47 -30.68
CA ALA A 2 -15.80 -34.51 -30.48
C ALA A 2 -14.46 -33.84 -30.15
N ASP A 3 -13.83 -34.24 -29.05
CA ASP A 3 -12.49 -33.78 -28.68
C ASP A 3 -11.50 -34.31 -29.71
N ARG A 4 -11.14 -33.47 -30.69
CA ARG A 4 -10.14 -33.81 -31.69
C ARG A 4 -8.75 -33.51 -31.13
N LYS A 5 -7.92 -34.55 -31.01
CA LYS A 5 -6.53 -34.43 -30.57
C LYS A 5 -5.64 -33.98 -31.74
N PRO A 6 -4.51 -33.30 -31.48
CA PRO A 6 -3.51 -33.02 -32.50
C PRO A 6 -2.99 -34.32 -33.14
N ILE A 7 -2.78 -34.31 -34.46
CA ILE A 7 -2.17 -35.44 -35.19
C ILE A 7 -0.65 -35.24 -35.20
N VAL A 8 0.09 -36.28 -34.81
CA VAL A 8 1.55 -36.37 -34.92
C VAL A 8 1.95 -37.51 -35.85
N TYR A 9 3.13 -37.42 -36.48
CA TYR A 9 3.67 -38.51 -37.31
C TYR A 9 4.69 -39.32 -36.51
N ILE A 10 4.35 -40.57 -36.23
CA ILE A 10 5.24 -41.51 -35.55
C ILE A 10 5.66 -42.56 -36.58
N SER A 11 6.96 -42.65 -36.86
CA SER A 11 7.51 -43.55 -37.90
C SER A 11 6.86 -43.37 -39.28
N GLY A 12 6.43 -42.15 -39.61
CA GLY A 12 5.81 -41.81 -40.89
C GLY A 12 4.30 -42.04 -40.97
N TYR A 13 3.65 -42.52 -39.91
CA TYR A 13 2.20 -42.73 -39.87
C TYR A 13 1.51 -41.68 -38.99
N PRO A 14 0.37 -41.11 -39.44
CA PRO A 14 -0.40 -40.19 -38.61
C PRO A 14 -1.04 -40.94 -37.45
N GLN A 15 -0.80 -40.46 -36.23
CA GLN A 15 -1.44 -40.92 -35.01
C GLN A 15 -1.99 -39.73 -34.23
N GLU A 16 -3.08 -39.94 -33.50
CA GLU A 16 -3.51 -38.98 -32.48
C GLU A 16 -2.52 -38.98 -31.32
N LEU A 17 -2.12 -37.79 -30.88
CA LEU A 17 -1.31 -37.66 -29.69
C LEU A 17 -2.12 -38.13 -28.48
N ALA A 18 -1.59 -39.09 -27.72
CA ALA A 18 -2.24 -39.56 -26.51
C ALA A 18 -2.34 -38.42 -25.48
N ASP A 19 -3.38 -38.44 -24.65
CA ASP A 19 -3.64 -37.40 -23.62
C ASP A 19 -2.52 -37.25 -22.59
N SER A 20 -1.68 -38.27 -22.48
CA SER A 20 -0.49 -38.31 -21.63
C SER A 20 0.78 -37.87 -22.35
N ASP A 21 0.78 -37.79 -23.69
CA ASP A 21 1.96 -37.54 -24.50
C ASP A 21 2.09 -36.05 -24.82
N ARG A 22 3.33 -35.56 -24.85
CA ARG A 22 3.67 -34.17 -25.14
C ARG A 22 4.54 -34.14 -26.37
N ILE A 23 4.32 -33.14 -27.22
CA ILE A 23 5.33 -32.81 -28.22
C ILE A 23 6.54 -32.26 -27.47
N SER A 24 7.61 -33.06 -27.41
CA SER A 24 8.91 -32.62 -26.89
C SER A 24 9.41 -31.43 -27.72
N GLY A 25 9.70 -30.30 -27.08
CA GLY A 25 10.25 -29.12 -27.74
C GLY A 25 9.23 -28.05 -28.19
N VAL A 26 7.94 -28.20 -27.89
CA VAL A 26 7.01 -27.06 -27.93
C VAL A 26 6.77 -26.49 -26.52
N PRO A 27 6.84 -25.15 -26.34
CA PRO A 27 6.79 -24.50 -25.03
C PRO A 27 5.38 -24.43 -24.42
N TYR A 28 4.42 -25.20 -24.92
CA TYR A 28 3.04 -25.12 -24.46
C TYR A 28 2.87 -25.89 -23.15
N SER A 29 2.62 -25.16 -22.07
CA SER A 29 2.09 -25.68 -20.81
C SER A 29 0.77 -26.41 -21.07
N ARG A 30 0.58 -27.60 -20.50
CA ARG A 30 -0.74 -28.26 -20.54
C ARG A 30 -1.69 -27.46 -19.66
N GLN A 31 -2.79 -26.97 -20.24
CA GLN A 31 -3.88 -26.30 -19.52
C GLN A 31 -4.98 -27.31 -19.25
N THR A 32 -5.30 -27.54 -17.98
CA THR A 32 -6.35 -28.49 -17.58
C THR A 32 -7.41 -27.78 -16.74
N VAL A 33 -8.68 -28.14 -16.90
CA VAL A 33 -9.79 -27.66 -16.07
C VAL A 33 -10.49 -28.88 -15.49
N SER A 34 -10.41 -29.08 -14.18
CA SER A 34 -10.98 -30.26 -13.50
C SER A 34 -11.05 -30.08 -11.99
N ALA A 35 -11.89 -30.88 -11.33
CA ALA A 35 -11.98 -30.90 -9.86
C ALA A 35 -10.84 -31.68 -9.19
N THR A 36 -10.13 -32.52 -9.93
CA THR A 36 -9.00 -33.31 -9.42
C THR A 36 -7.70 -32.86 -10.10
N ALA A 37 -6.63 -32.79 -9.32
CA ALA A 37 -5.32 -32.42 -9.81
C ALA A 37 -4.82 -33.44 -10.86
N PRO A 38 -4.19 -33.00 -11.96
CA PRO A 38 -3.57 -33.90 -12.93
C PRO A 38 -2.48 -34.76 -12.26
N SER A 39 -2.49 -36.08 -12.53
CA SER A 39 -1.63 -37.07 -11.89
C SER A 39 -0.22 -37.21 -12.50
N ASN A 40 0.04 -36.58 -13.66
CA ASN A 40 1.34 -36.56 -14.33
C ASN A 40 1.68 -35.14 -14.84
N PRO A 41 1.84 -34.17 -13.94
CA PRO A 41 2.19 -32.81 -14.33
C PRO A 41 3.69 -32.68 -14.66
N ALA A 42 4.03 -31.71 -15.50
CA ALA A 42 5.40 -31.25 -15.69
C ALA A 42 5.52 -29.78 -15.29
N THR A 43 6.74 -29.36 -14.94
CA THR A 43 7.00 -27.97 -14.52
C THR A 43 6.45 -26.98 -15.54
N GLY A 44 5.69 -25.99 -15.05
CA GLY A 44 5.05 -24.95 -15.85
C GLY A 44 3.65 -25.31 -16.34
N ASP A 45 3.13 -26.50 -16.09
CA ASP A 45 1.73 -26.81 -16.38
C ASP A 45 0.78 -25.92 -15.59
N ILE A 46 -0.40 -25.69 -16.15
CA ILE A 46 -1.44 -24.84 -15.57
C ILE A 46 -2.72 -25.67 -15.37
N TRP A 47 -3.31 -25.59 -14.19
CA TRP A 47 -4.54 -26.28 -13.83
C TRP A 47 -5.53 -25.31 -13.19
N LEU A 48 -6.74 -25.23 -13.73
CA LEU A 48 -7.86 -24.56 -13.08
C LEU A 48 -8.65 -25.60 -12.26
N ASP A 49 -8.52 -25.53 -10.94
CA ASP A 49 -9.27 -26.35 -10.00
C ASP A 49 -10.72 -25.86 -9.93
N THR A 50 -11.67 -26.66 -10.42
CA THR A 50 -13.09 -26.28 -10.47
C THR A 50 -13.82 -26.37 -9.13
N ASN A 51 -13.22 -26.95 -8.08
CA ASN A 51 -13.84 -26.93 -6.75
C ASN A 51 -13.74 -25.53 -6.10
N GLY A 52 -12.65 -24.82 -6.37
CA GLY A 52 -12.37 -23.48 -5.84
C GLY A 52 -12.30 -22.37 -6.89
N ASN A 53 -12.39 -22.69 -8.18
CA ASN A 53 -12.06 -21.80 -9.30
C ASN A 53 -10.67 -21.17 -9.17
N ILE A 54 -9.69 -21.96 -8.71
CA ILE A 54 -8.32 -21.50 -8.44
C ILE A 54 -7.40 -21.94 -9.58
N LEU A 55 -6.66 -20.99 -10.17
CA LEU A 55 -5.59 -21.29 -11.09
C LEU A 55 -4.35 -21.74 -10.31
N LYS A 56 -3.75 -22.86 -10.71
CA LYS A 56 -2.53 -23.42 -10.12
C LYS A 56 -1.50 -23.68 -11.22
N VAL A 57 -0.22 -23.53 -10.88
CA VAL A 57 0.94 -23.86 -11.70
C VAL A 57 1.70 -25.01 -11.06
N TYR A 58 2.16 -25.99 -11.84
CA TYR A 58 3.02 -27.05 -11.32
C TYR A 58 4.48 -26.61 -11.32
N THR A 59 5.14 -26.63 -10.16
CA THR A 59 6.53 -26.14 -10.01
C THR A 59 7.61 -27.19 -10.25
N GLY A 60 7.21 -28.42 -10.57
CA GLY A 60 8.10 -29.59 -10.67
C GLY A 60 7.99 -30.54 -9.50
N SER A 61 7.47 -30.06 -8.36
CA SER A 61 7.25 -30.87 -7.15
C SER A 61 5.79 -30.86 -6.69
N ALA A 62 5.08 -29.75 -6.86
CA ALA A 62 3.69 -29.60 -6.42
C ALA A 62 2.93 -28.61 -7.31
N TRP A 63 1.60 -28.72 -7.27
CA TRP A 63 0.69 -27.69 -7.77
C TRP A 63 0.64 -26.56 -6.75
N THR A 64 1.14 -25.39 -7.11
CA THR A 64 1.08 -24.17 -6.30
C THR A 64 0.16 -23.17 -6.95
N GLU A 65 -0.43 -22.27 -6.16
CA GLU A 65 -1.05 -21.09 -6.75
C GLU A 65 0.04 -20.18 -7.34
N PRO A 66 -0.23 -19.42 -8.41
CA PRO A 66 0.64 -18.34 -8.82
C PRO A 66 0.93 -17.49 -7.59
N THR A 67 2.21 -17.34 -7.25
CA THR A 67 2.59 -16.42 -6.19
C THR A 67 2.31 -15.03 -6.73
N GLU A 68 1.21 -14.47 -6.27
CA GLU A 68 0.98 -13.05 -6.42
C GLU A 68 2.06 -12.35 -5.59
N ASP A 69 3.15 -11.96 -6.25
CA ASP A 69 3.96 -10.80 -5.81
C ASP A 69 3.14 -9.50 -5.87
N LEU A 70 1.82 -9.59 -6.03
CA LEU A 70 0.91 -8.49 -5.77
C LEU A 70 0.75 -8.43 -4.25
N SER A 71 1.44 -7.46 -3.66
CA SER A 71 1.15 -6.93 -2.33
C SER A 71 -0.27 -6.32 -2.32
N ALA A 72 -1.29 -7.15 -2.53
CA ALA A 72 -2.67 -6.74 -2.45
C ALA A 72 -2.95 -6.41 -0.98
N ALA A 73 -3.31 -5.16 -0.72
CA ALA A 73 -3.77 -4.77 0.60
C ALA A 73 -5.00 -5.60 0.95
N VAL A 74 -4.98 -6.25 2.11
CA VAL A 74 -6.16 -6.96 2.64
C VAL A 74 -7.21 -5.92 2.99
N VAL A 75 -8.46 -6.08 2.57
CA VAL A 75 -9.55 -5.16 2.91
C VAL A 75 -10.52 -5.88 3.85
N ALA A 76 -10.54 -5.50 5.13
CA ALA A 76 -11.37 -6.18 6.14
C ALA A 76 -11.60 -5.31 7.37
N ALA A 77 -12.67 -5.60 8.13
CA ALA A 77 -12.95 -4.91 9.40
C ALA A 77 -12.02 -5.33 10.55
N SER A 78 -11.43 -6.51 10.46
CA SER A 78 -10.51 -7.07 11.46
C SER A 78 -9.15 -7.33 10.85
N ALA A 79 -8.10 -7.13 11.65
CA ALA A 79 -6.73 -7.36 11.24
C ALA A 79 -6.47 -8.83 10.88
N PRO A 80 -5.68 -9.12 9.83
CA PRO A 80 -5.19 -10.46 9.54
C PRO A 80 -4.47 -11.09 10.74
N SER A 81 -4.75 -12.37 11.02
CA SER A 81 -4.21 -13.09 12.19
C SER A 81 -2.82 -13.68 11.98
N ASN A 82 -2.39 -13.86 10.73
CA ASN A 82 -1.05 -14.34 10.36
C ASN A 82 -0.40 -13.44 9.31
N PRO A 83 -0.11 -12.17 9.64
CA PRO A 83 0.47 -11.25 8.68
C PRO A 83 1.95 -11.53 8.44
N THR A 84 2.38 -11.35 7.19
CA THR A 84 3.80 -11.28 6.83
C THR A 84 4.30 -9.85 6.96
N ASN A 85 5.60 -9.68 7.19
CA ASN A 85 6.19 -8.33 7.26
C ASN A 85 5.89 -7.55 5.98
N GLY A 86 5.45 -6.30 6.12
CA GLY A 86 5.07 -5.44 5.00
C GLY A 86 3.67 -5.70 4.45
N LEU A 87 2.89 -6.62 5.03
CA LEU A 87 1.50 -6.82 4.61
C LEU A 87 0.70 -5.53 4.82
N LEU A 88 0.00 -5.09 3.78
CA LEU A 88 -0.91 -3.95 3.85
C LEU A 88 -2.33 -4.43 4.24
N TRP A 89 -3.01 -3.68 5.09
CA TRP A 89 -4.39 -3.92 5.49
C TRP A 89 -5.17 -2.60 5.52
N PHE A 90 -6.25 -2.52 4.77
CA PHE A 90 -7.25 -1.47 4.89
C PHE A 90 -8.34 -1.90 5.87
N ASP A 91 -8.36 -1.24 7.03
CA ASP A 91 -9.33 -1.42 8.10
C ASP A 91 -10.63 -0.70 7.75
N THR A 92 -11.67 -1.46 7.38
CA THR A 92 -12.97 -0.89 6.97
C THR A 92 -13.79 -0.34 8.14
N THR A 93 -13.39 -0.57 9.39
CA THR A 93 -14.05 0.00 10.58
C THR A 93 -13.56 1.42 10.83
N THR A 94 -12.26 1.65 10.63
CA THR A 94 -11.59 2.94 10.89
C THR A 94 -11.29 3.72 9.61
N ASN A 95 -11.48 3.12 8.43
CA ASN A 95 -11.09 3.66 7.12
C ASN A 95 -9.60 4.03 7.03
N GLN A 96 -8.74 3.17 7.59
CA GLN A 96 -7.29 3.40 7.66
C GLN A 96 -6.52 2.32 6.92
N LEU A 97 -5.49 2.71 6.17
CA LEU A 97 -4.50 1.78 5.64
C LEU A 97 -3.39 1.59 6.68
N LYS A 98 -3.07 0.33 6.95
CA LYS A 98 -2.07 -0.11 7.93
C LYS A 98 -1.07 -1.06 7.27
N VAL A 99 0.14 -1.13 7.82
CA VAL A 99 1.20 -2.06 7.43
C VAL A 99 1.62 -2.90 8.63
N TYR A 100 1.84 -4.19 8.44
CA TYR A 100 2.34 -5.05 9.51
C TYR A 100 3.87 -4.99 9.58
N ILE A 101 4.39 -4.65 10.76
CA ILE A 101 5.82 -4.57 11.04
C ILE A 101 6.22 -5.76 11.92
N SER A 102 6.99 -6.70 11.38
CA SER A 102 7.34 -7.92 12.11
C SER A 102 8.33 -7.69 13.25
N SER A 103 9.14 -6.63 13.19
CA SER A 103 10.10 -6.29 14.26
C SER A 103 9.40 -5.82 15.55
N THR A 104 8.26 -5.14 15.42
CA THR A 104 7.41 -4.70 16.53
C THR A 104 6.25 -5.66 16.79
N SER A 105 5.96 -6.56 15.84
CA SER A 105 4.78 -7.45 15.84
C SER A 105 3.47 -6.67 15.93
N GLN A 106 3.39 -5.50 15.30
CA GLN A 106 2.23 -4.61 15.35
C GLN A 106 1.77 -4.18 13.95
N TRP A 107 0.52 -3.73 13.88
CA TRP A 107 -0.02 -2.99 12.74
C TRP A 107 0.21 -1.50 12.97
N GLU A 108 0.93 -0.86 12.07
CA GLU A 108 1.23 0.57 12.09
C GLU A 108 0.48 1.26 10.94
N LEU A 109 0.14 2.54 11.06
CA LEU A 109 -0.50 3.26 9.95
C LEU A 109 0.46 3.33 8.75
N ALA A 110 -0.06 3.08 7.55
CA ALA A 110 0.71 3.18 6.31
C ALA A 110 0.76 4.63 5.75
N GLU A 111 0.33 5.61 6.55
CA GLU A 111 0.27 7.04 6.22
C GLU A 111 1.23 7.84 7.10
N SER A 112 1.70 8.99 6.59
CA SER A 112 2.57 9.92 7.33
C SER A 112 1.84 10.46 8.55
N GLN A 113 2.29 10.09 9.75
CA GLN A 113 1.71 10.62 10.99
C GLN A 113 2.27 12.01 11.32
N THR A 114 1.41 12.87 11.88
CA THR A 114 1.85 14.07 12.60
C THR A 114 1.88 13.74 14.08
N TYR A 115 3.07 13.69 14.68
CA TYR A 115 3.22 13.51 16.12
C TYR A 115 2.70 14.75 16.86
N VAL A 116 2.04 14.55 18.01
CA VAL A 116 1.60 15.64 18.89
C VAL A 116 2.09 15.32 20.31
N SER A 117 3.18 15.96 20.71
CA SER A 117 3.84 15.67 22.00
C SER A 117 4.80 16.77 22.42
N GLY A 118 5.08 16.86 23.71
CA GLY A 118 6.09 17.79 24.24
C GLY A 118 7.53 17.26 24.16
N THR A 119 7.70 15.98 23.80
CA THR A 119 8.98 15.30 23.66
C THR A 119 9.21 14.89 22.22
N THR A 120 10.46 15.01 21.76
CA THR A 120 10.87 14.63 20.40
C THR A 120 10.57 13.16 20.12
N PRO A 121 9.93 12.83 18.99
CA PRO A 121 9.73 11.45 18.56
C PRO A 121 11.07 10.73 18.31
N SER A 122 11.19 9.48 18.74
CA SER A 122 12.44 8.72 18.75
C SER A 122 12.72 7.91 17.48
N SER A 123 11.73 7.74 16.60
CA SER A 123 11.85 6.93 15.39
C SER A 123 11.05 7.51 14.21
N PRO A 124 11.27 8.78 13.84
CA PRO A 124 10.56 9.37 12.73
C PRO A 124 11.05 8.88 11.37
N LEU A 125 10.15 8.88 10.40
CA LEU A 125 10.41 8.72 8.98
C LEU A 125 10.52 10.08 8.30
N ALA A 126 11.32 10.16 7.25
CA ALA A 126 11.48 11.39 6.48
C ALA A 126 10.11 11.86 5.94
N GLY A 127 9.80 13.15 6.13
CA GLY A 127 8.54 13.77 5.76
C GLY A 127 7.47 13.78 6.87
N GLU A 128 7.70 13.11 8.00
CA GLU A 128 6.76 13.15 9.12
C GLU A 128 6.78 14.50 9.82
N PHE A 129 5.61 14.92 10.32
CA PHE A 129 5.45 16.16 11.06
C PHE A 129 5.42 15.90 12.56
N TRP A 130 5.81 16.91 13.35
CA TRP A 130 5.70 16.90 14.80
C TRP A 130 5.27 18.26 15.31
N TRP A 131 4.12 18.32 15.98
CA TRP A 131 3.72 19.44 16.82
C TRP A 131 4.37 19.31 18.19
N ASP A 132 5.43 20.09 18.40
CA ASP A 132 6.13 20.24 19.66
C ASP A 132 5.28 21.09 20.60
N THR A 133 4.47 20.44 21.45
CA THR A 133 3.55 21.15 22.36
C THR A 133 4.27 21.94 23.44
N THR A 134 5.57 21.69 23.66
CA THR A 134 6.38 22.42 24.65
C THR A 134 6.82 23.76 24.08
N ASN A 135 7.25 23.77 22.82
CA ASN A 135 7.76 24.96 22.14
C ASN A 135 6.71 25.64 21.24
N GLU A 136 5.52 25.04 21.08
CA GLU A 136 4.44 25.50 20.21
C GLU A 136 4.87 25.68 18.74
N ARG A 137 5.67 24.73 18.24
CA ARG A 137 6.19 24.76 16.86
C ARG A 137 5.88 23.48 16.11
N LEU A 138 5.52 23.65 14.83
CA LEU A 138 5.46 22.55 13.88
C LEU A 138 6.86 22.27 13.33
N LYS A 139 7.26 21.01 13.33
CA LYS A 139 8.53 20.52 12.80
C LYS A 139 8.28 19.43 11.77
N ILE A 140 9.21 19.26 10.83
CA ILE A 140 9.25 18.17 9.84
C ILE A 140 10.56 17.41 9.98
N TYR A 141 10.52 16.08 9.93
CA TYR A 141 11.73 15.27 9.93
C TYR A 141 12.28 15.16 8.50
N THR A 142 13.51 15.63 8.27
CA THR A 142 14.14 15.62 6.94
C THR A 142 14.75 14.27 6.55
N GLY A 143 14.67 13.27 7.43
CA GLY A 143 15.42 12.01 7.33
C GLY A 143 16.74 12.02 8.09
N SER A 144 17.18 13.20 8.56
CA SER A 144 18.36 13.36 9.42
C SER A 144 18.07 14.11 10.71
N ALA A 145 17.24 15.15 10.65
CA ALA A 145 16.92 16.00 11.80
C ALA A 145 15.49 16.53 11.72
N TRP A 146 14.99 17.03 12.85
CA TRP A 146 13.74 17.80 12.90
C TRP A 146 14.04 19.26 12.59
N ASP A 147 13.46 19.77 11.51
CA ASP A 147 13.53 21.17 11.12
C ASP A 147 12.19 21.87 11.32
N GLU A 148 12.20 23.16 11.67
CA GLU A 148 10.98 23.93 11.88
C GLU A 148 10.27 24.23 10.56
N VAL A 149 8.95 24.16 10.57
CA VAL A 149 8.10 24.41 9.40
C VAL A 149 7.51 25.80 9.49
N GLY A 150 7.79 26.62 8.47
CA GLY A 150 7.27 27.98 8.36
C GLY A 150 7.85 28.97 9.37
N HIS A 151 7.44 30.22 9.24
CA HIS A 151 7.97 31.33 10.05
C HIS A 151 7.32 31.38 11.43
N LYS A 152 5.98 31.41 11.50
CA LYS A 152 5.22 31.35 12.75
C LYS A 152 4.10 30.32 12.69
N THR A 153 3.90 29.59 13.79
CA THR A 153 2.70 28.74 13.97
C THR A 153 1.77 29.35 15.00
N PHE A 154 0.52 29.61 14.61
CA PHE A 154 -0.55 30.04 15.50
C PHE A 154 -1.27 28.81 16.06
N SER A 155 -1.67 28.86 17.33
CA SER A 155 -2.48 27.82 17.98
C SER A 155 -3.73 28.45 18.60
N SER A 156 -4.90 28.14 18.05
CA SER A 156 -6.19 28.66 18.56
C SER A 156 -7.38 27.92 17.94
N SER A 157 -8.57 28.07 18.52
CA SER A 157 -9.79 27.39 18.04
C SER A 157 -10.40 27.98 16.76
N THR A 158 -9.92 29.15 16.33
CA THR A 158 -10.41 29.92 15.18
C THR A 158 -9.24 30.50 14.40
N PRO A 159 -9.34 30.70 13.08
CA PRO A 159 -8.21 31.19 12.30
C PRO A 159 -7.76 32.58 12.78
N PRO A 160 -6.45 32.84 12.86
CA PRO A 160 -5.92 34.19 13.06
C PRO A 160 -6.45 35.15 11.99
N THR A 161 -6.68 36.41 12.38
CA THR A 161 -7.26 37.45 11.51
C THR A 161 -6.32 38.63 11.25
N SER A 162 -5.15 38.66 11.89
CA SER A 162 -4.16 39.72 11.70
C SER A 162 -2.75 39.21 12.03
N GLY A 163 -1.74 39.88 11.46
CA GLY A 163 -0.34 39.58 11.73
C GLY A 163 0.19 38.31 11.06
N MET A 164 -0.51 37.82 10.03
CA MET A 164 -0.09 36.67 9.22
C MET A 164 0.77 37.12 8.04
N VAL A 165 1.83 36.38 7.76
CA VAL A 165 2.63 36.48 6.54
C VAL A 165 2.55 35.18 5.75
N GLU A 166 2.90 35.23 4.46
CA GLU A 166 2.89 34.06 3.59
C GLU A 166 3.67 32.89 4.23
N GLY A 167 3.07 31.70 4.20
CA GLY A 167 3.69 30.50 4.76
C GLY A 167 3.56 30.35 6.29
N ASP A 168 2.87 31.25 6.98
CA ASP A 168 2.51 31.03 8.39
C ASP A 168 1.56 29.83 8.53
N TRP A 169 1.69 29.09 9.62
CA TRP A 169 0.89 27.92 9.92
C TRP A 169 -0.13 28.21 11.02
N TRP A 170 -1.27 27.53 10.97
CA TRP A 170 -2.29 27.56 12.03
C TRP A 170 -2.71 26.14 12.39
N TYR A 171 -2.59 25.83 13.68
CA TYR A 171 -3.15 24.66 14.32
C TYR A 171 -4.51 25.00 14.94
N ASN A 172 -5.57 24.33 14.48
CA ASN A 172 -6.88 24.43 15.10
C ASN A 172 -6.95 23.52 16.34
N SER A 173 -7.00 24.13 17.54
CA SER A 173 -6.98 23.38 18.80
C SER A 173 -8.23 22.53 19.09
N VAL A 174 -9.30 22.71 18.32
CA VAL A 174 -10.55 21.94 18.44
C VAL A 174 -10.58 20.78 17.46
N SER A 175 -10.24 21.01 16.18
CA SER A 175 -10.29 19.97 15.14
C SER A 175 -8.98 19.21 14.96
N GLY A 176 -7.87 19.72 15.49
CA GLY A 176 -6.54 19.15 15.29
C GLY A 176 -5.95 19.35 13.89
N ALA A 177 -6.59 20.16 13.03
CA ALA A 177 -6.17 20.38 11.65
C ALA A 177 -5.05 21.44 11.55
N PHE A 178 -4.14 21.25 10.59
CA PHE A 178 -3.16 22.26 10.20
C PHE A 178 -3.56 22.95 8.90
N SER A 179 -3.43 24.27 8.88
CA SER A 179 -3.59 25.11 7.70
C SER A 179 -2.38 25.99 7.48
N MET A 180 -2.10 26.36 6.23
CA MET A 180 -1.06 27.32 5.85
C MET A 180 -1.69 28.58 5.26
N TYR A 181 -1.18 29.74 5.64
CA TYR A 181 -1.64 31.03 5.15
C TYR A 181 -1.01 31.33 3.79
N ILE A 182 -1.86 31.52 2.79
CA ILE A 182 -1.46 31.94 1.45
C ILE A 182 -1.73 33.44 1.33
N ALA A 183 -0.67 34.25 1.36
CA ALA A 183 -0.77 35.69 1.19
C ALA A 183 -1.01 36.06 -0.29
N GLY A 184 -1.57 37.25 -0.53
CA GLY A 184 -1.79 37.77 -1.88
C GLY A 184 -3.21 38.28 -2.07
N SER A 185 -3.84 37.93 -3.20
CA SER A 185 -5.20 38.39 -3.53
C SER A 185 -6.30 37.69 -2.72
N LEU A 186 -6.04 36.52 -2.16
CA LEU A 186 -7.04 35.72 -1.43
C LEU A 186 -6.89 35.76 0.10
N ASN A 187 -5.67 36.00 0.63
CA ASN A 187 -5.39 36.10 2.07
C ASN A 187 -6.13 35.02 2.89
N THR A 188 -5.90 33.76 2.55
CA THR A 188 -6.72 32.64 3.01
C THR A 188 -5.89 31.54 3.65
N TRP A 189 -6.53 30.79 4.55
CA TRP A 189 -5.98 29.58 5.15
C TRP A 189 -6.34 28.38 4.27
N LEU A 190 -5.33 27.67 3.77
CA LEU A 190 -5.49 26.41 3.06
C LEU A 190 -5.21 25.25 4.02
N ILE A 191 -6.13 24.30 4.15
CA ILE A 191 -5.93 23.10 4.98
C ILE A 191 -4.84 22.23 4.34
N VAL A 192 -3.79 21.92 5.09
CA VAL A 192 -2.65 21.10 4.65
C VAL A 192 -2.68 19.70 5.26
N SER A 193 -3.36 19.54 6.40
CA SER A 193 -3.71 18.21 6.92
C SER A 193 -5.09 18.21 7.54
N SER A 194 -5.87 17.17 7.24
CA SER A 194 -7.11 16.87 7.94
C SER A 194 -6.75 16.25 9.30
N GLY A 195 -6.88 17.05 10.37
CA GLY A 195 -6.91 16.51 11.72
C GLY A 195 -8.03 15.49 11.83
N GLY A 196 -7.68 14.22 12.09
CA GLY A 196 -8.64 13.14 12.33
C GLY A 196 -9.59 12.84 11.16
N GLY A 197 -9.09 12.12 10.15
CA GLY A 197 -9.95 11.44 9.18
C GLY A 197 -9.80 11.95 7.75
N SER A 198 -9.38 11.02 6.89
CA SER A 198 -9.49 11.01 5.43
C SER A 198 -8.98 12.24 4.65
N GLY A 199 -7.80 12.05 4.06
CA GLY A 199 -7.53 12.48 2.69
C GLY A 199 -7.06 13.91 2.50
N GLY A 200 -5.75 14.07 2.25
CA GLY A 200 -5.19 15.28 1.65
C GLY A 200 -3.75 15.55 2.06
N GLY A 201 -2.83 14.63 1.73
CA GLY A 201 -1.41 14.93 1.85
C GLY A 201 -1.00 15.94 0.78
N GLY A 202 -0.74 17.19 1.18
CA GLY A 202 -0.01 18.14 0.33
C GLY A 202 1.39 17.57 0.03
N SER A 203 1.84 17.72 -1.22
CA SER A 203 3.16 17.25 -1.66
C SER A 203 4.28 17.98 -0.91
N ILE A 204 5.29 17.24 -0.47
CA ILE A 204 6.54 17.74 0.15
C ILE A 204 7.23 18.83 -0.67
N SER A 205 7.02 18.85 -2.00
CA SER A 205 7.65 19.81 -2.90
C SER A 205 7.05 21.21 -2.77
N ASP A 206 5.79 21.32 -2.35
CA ASP A 206 5.12 22.60 -2.15
C ASP A 206 5.48 23.21 -0.79
N ILE A 207 5.93 22.42 0.19
CA ILE A 207 6.20 22.86 1.56
C ILE A 207 7.65 23.34 1.74
N LEU A 208 8.62 22.70 1.05
CA LEU A 208 10.03 23.10 1.09
C LEU A 208 10.37 24.30 0.20
N ALA A 209 9.45 24.76 -0.65
CA ALA A 209 9.66 25.93 -1.50
C ALA A 209 9.65 27.26 -0.72
N PHE A 210 9.31 27.24 0.57
CA PHE A 210 9.10 28.42 1.40
C PHE A 210 10.07 28.53 2.60
N SER A 211 11.13 27.71 2.64
CA SER A 211 12.25 27.81 3.61
C SER A 211 13.42 28.62 3.06
#